data_AF-A0A2Z4UBU2-F1
#
_entry.id   AF-A0A2Z4UBU2-F1
#
_cell.length_a   1.000
_cell.length_b   1.000
_cell.length_c   1.000
_cell.angle_alpha   90.00
_cell.angle_beta   90.00
_cell.angle_gamma   90.00
#
_symmetry.space_group_name_H-M   'P 1'
#
loop_
_entity.id
_entity.type
_entity.pdbx_description
1 polymer ?
#
loop_
_entity_poly.entity_id
_entity_poly.type
_entity_poly.pdbx_seq_one_letter_code
_entity_poly.pdbx_strand_id
1 'polypeptide(L)'
;MDIIQYLLSFIQYQHQQICWLLNFICRYIPLKQWAFDDSHSPKYQKFKVDELPVIKTFVKQDWQFLLEYYTWKYHKSLKPVQRRNGKSIPEDTICPLCGAPHHFIYDNNGGNGQYQCKVCGQTFISGEVASAPVRFICPHCGKTLVAKKDRKFFRIHKCVNPKCPYYLHNLKKVEKKDLKEDYGKNKYKLHYIYREFTVDFFTMDLNSLPKNASSLKFSKHNAHVMSLCLTLHINLGLSLRKTSQALKDLYNISISHQQIANYCKTAAVCIKPFVDHYDYKTGDVFTADETYIKVRGIKAYIWFIMDAASRSIIGYQVSDNRSVGPCILAMRMAFRHLTELPKKFKFIADGYSAYPLAAMEFAKKFKDDFKFTITQVIGLTNDDEVSKEFRPYKQMIERLNRTYKVSYRTTNGFDNYEGANYDLALWVAYYNFLRPHKHNHYQVLNKADMLNGADNMPGKWQLLIFLGQQTILNLQTESSNCS
;
A
#
# COMPACT_ATOMS: atom_id res chain seq x y z
N MET A 1 43.63 29.59 -48.26
CA MET A 1 42.18 29.36 -48.10
C MET A 1 41.61 30.55 -47.37
N ASP A 2 40.58 31.18 -47.94
CA ASP A 2 39.92 32.33 -47.34
C ASP A 2 39.17 31.88 -46.07
N ILE A 3 39.56 32.43 -44.91
CA ILE A 3 39.00 32.05 -43.60
C ILE A 3 37.48 32.22 -43.58
N ILE A 4 36.97 33.23 -44.31
CA ILE A 4 35.54 33.50 -44.43
C ILE A 4 34.84 32.34 -45.15
N GLN A 5 35.44 31.81 -46.21
CA GLN A 5 34.89 30.70 -46.98
C GLN A 5 34.92 29.39 -46.20
N TYR A 6 35.98 29.17 -45.39
CA TYR A 6 36.05 28.04 -44.48
C TYR A 6 34.95 28.10 -43.41
N LEU A 7 34.77 29.25 -42.76
CA LEU A 7 33.72 29.42 -41.75
C LEU A 7 32.31 29.25 -42.32
N LEU A 8 32.06 29.77 -43.53
CA LEU A 8 30.78 29.57 -44.23
C LEU A 8 30.51 28.09 -44.53
N SER A 9 31.53 27.35 -45.00
CA SER A 9 31.40 25.92 -45.25
C SER A 9 31.13 25.11 -43.97
N PHE A 10 31.75 25.52 -42.86
CA PHE A 10 31.54 24.88 -41.56
C PHE A 10 30.15 25.14 -41.00
N ILE A 11 29.62 26.36 -41.14
CA ILE A 11 28.24 26.72 -40.76
C ILE A 11 27.23 25.90 -41.59
N GLN A 12 27.44 25.76 -42.90
CA GLN A 12 26.56 24.95 -43.76
C GLN A 12 26.58 23.47 -43.37
N TYR A 13 27.75 22.93 -43.04
CA TYR A 13 27.88 21.56 -42.55
C TYR A 13 27.17 21.34 -41.20
N GLN A 14 27.35 22.26 -40.24
CA GLN A 14 26.63 22.21 -38.96
C GLN A 14 25.11 22.28 -39.16
N HIS A 15 24.64 23.12 -40.08
CA HIS A 15 23.22 23.21 -40.40
C HIS A 15 22.67 21.89 -40.97
N GLN A 16 23.41 21.22 -41.84
CA GLN A 16 23.03 19.88 -42.34
C GLN A 16 22.95 18.85 -41.22
N GLN A 17 23.92 18.85 -40.29
CA GLN A 17 23.89 17.95 -39.12
C GLN A 17 22.68 18.20 -38.22
N ILE A 18 22.35 19.47 -37.96
CA ILE A 18 21.16 19.85 -37.17
C ILE A 18 19.87 19.39 -37.87
N CYS A 19 19.74 19.59 -39.17
CA CYS A 19 18.58 19.15 -39.95
C CYS A 19 18.44 17.62 -39.98
N TRP A 20 19.56 16.90 -40.04
CA TRP A 20 19.57 15.43 -39.97
C TRP A 20 19.14 14.93 -38.59
N LEU A 21 19.69 15.51 -37.51
CA LEU A 21 19.31 15.18 -36.14
C LEU A 21 17.83 15.49 -35.85
N LEU A 22 17.31 16.62 -36.34
CA LEU A 22 15.90 16.96 -36.21
C LEU A 22 15.00 15.93 -36.92
N ASN A 23 15.36 15.51 -38.14
CA ASN A 23 14.64 14.46 -38.85
C ASN A 23 14.71 13.11 -38.14
N PHE A 24 15.87 12.77 -37.59
CA PHE A 24 16.05 11.55 -36.81
C PHE A 24 15.15 11.54 -35.57
N ILE A 25 15.14 12.64 -34.81
CA ILE A 25 14.27 12.80 -33.64
C ILE A 25 12.80 12.72 -34.07
N CYS A 26 12.36 13.46 -35.08
CA CYS A 26 10.96 13.46 -35.52
C CYS A 26 10.48 12.09 -36.04
N ARG A 27 11.37 11.29 -36.63
CA ARG A 27 11.02 10.02 -37.28
C ARG A 27 11.13 8.81 -36.35
N TYR A 28 12.08 8.81 -35.42
CA TYR A 28 12.40 7.66 -34.58
C TYR A 28 12.15 7.89 -33.09
N ILE A 29 12.02 9.15 -32.66
CA ILE A 29 11.61 9.48 -31.30
C ILE A 29 10.14 9.90 -31.33
N PRO A 30 9.23 9.15 -30.70
CA PRO A 30 7.82 9.45 -30.75
C PRO A 30 7.49 10.62 -29.80
N LEU A 31 7.74 11.85 -30.26
CA LEU A 31 7.59 13.08 -29.47
C LEU A 31 6.15 13.32 -28.96
N LYS A 32 5.12 12.85 -29.69
CA LYS A 32 3.73 12.89 -29.23
C LYS A 32 3.44 11.93 -28.08
N GLN A 33 4.28 10.92 -27.88
CA GLN A 33 4.09 9.84 -26.90
C GLN A 33 4.54 10.25 -25.50
N TRP A 34 5.50 11.19 -25.38
CA TRP A 34 5.80 11.84 -24.10
C TRP A 34 4.64 12.69 -23.56
N ALA A 35 3.78 13.21 -24.45
CA ALA A 35 2.52 13.87 -24.05
C ALA A 35 1.39 12.86 -23.74
N PHE A 36 1.57 11.60 -24.17
CA PHE A 36 0.63 10.48 -24.05
C PHE A 36 1.14 9.42 -23.06
N ASP A 37 1.93 9.83 -22.07
CA ASP A 37 2.12 9.02 -20.87
C ASP A 37 0.74 8.91 -20.19
N ASP A 38 0.13 7.72 -20.19
CA ASP A 38 -1.25 7.49 -19.72
C ASP A 38 -1.45 7.88 -18.23
N SER A 39 -0.35 8.13 -17.51
CA SER A 39 -0.30 8.83 -16.23
C SER A 39 -0.98 10.23 -16.25
N HIS A 40 -1.12 10.83 -17.45
CA HIS A 40 -1.71 12.14 -17.71
C HIS A 40 -3.13 12.09 -18.29
N SER A 41 -3.65 10.92 -18.66
CA SER A 41 -5.02 10.78 -19.16
C SER A 41 -6.03 11.16 -18.07
N PRO A 42 -6.92 12.14 -18.30
CA PRO A 42 -7.91 12.57 -17.30
C PRO A 42 -8.87 11.45 -16.86
N LYS A 43 -9.07 10.42 -17.70
CA LYS A 43 -9.89 9.24 -17.40
C LYS A 43 -9.23 8.30 -16.40
N TYR A 44 -7.91 8.16 -16.44
CA TYR A 44 -7.15 7.25 -15.56
C TYR A 44 -6.66 7.91 -14.26
N GLN A 45 -6.78 9.24 -14.13
CA GLN A 45 -6.40 9.99 -12.92
C GLN A 45 -7.31 9.79 -11.69
N LYS A 46 -8.43 9.07 -11.82
CA LYS A 46 -9.37 8.85 -10.71
C LYS A 46 -8.71 8.24 -9.47
N PHE A 47 -7.70 7.40 -9.68
CA PHE A 47 -6.99 6.68 -8.63
C PHE A 47 -5.63 7.25 -8.27
N LYS A 48 -5.23 8.38 -8.89
CA LYS A 48 -3.99 9.07 -8.54
C LYS A 48 -4.05 9.52 -7.09
N VAL A 49 -2.96 9.29 -6.36
CA VAL A 49 -2.79 9.80 -4.99
C VAL A 49 -2.17 11.20 -5.08
N ASP A 50 -2.68 12.16 -4.32
CA ASP A 50 -2.11 13.51 -4.29
C ASP A 50 -0.93 13.57 -3.31
N GLU A 51 -0.09 14.59 -3.48
CA GLU A 51 0.95 14.94 -2.51
C GLU A 51 0.38 15.18 -1.11
N LEU A 52 1.24 15.05 -0.09
CA LEU A 52 0.85 15.24 1.30
C LEU A 52 0.36 16.67 1.55
N PRO A 53 -0.65 16.86 2.40
CA PRO A 53 -1.16 18.19 2.73
C PRO A 53 -0.16 18.90 3.63
N VAL A 54 -0.30 20.22 3.69
CA VAL A 54 0.39 20.99 4.72
C VAL A 54 -0.34 20.73 6.04
N ILE A 55 0.34 20.07 6.98
CA ILE A 55 -0.17 19.78 8.30
C ILE A 55 0.13 20.98 9.19
N LYS A 56 -0.91 21.67 9.68
CA LYS A 56 -0.77 22.69 10.72
C LYS A 56 -1.23 22.12 12.05
N THR A 57 -0.30 22.02 13.00
CA THR A 57 -0.59 21.68 14.38
C THR A 57 -1.06 22.92 15.13
N PHE A 58 -1.95 22.71 16.09
CA PHE A 58 -2.32 23.76 17.03
C PHE A 58 -1.20 23.92 18.06
N VAL A 59 -0.66 25.13 18.17
CA VAL A 59 0.28 25.52 19.21
C VAL A 59 -0.35 26.68 19.95
N LYS A 60 -0.65 26.48 21.24
CA LYS A 60 -1.18 27.55 22.09
C LYS A 60 -0.10 28.61 22.24
N GLN A 61 -0.46 29.85 21.93
CA GLN A 61 0.39 31.02 22.10
C GLN A 61 0.04 31.72 23.40
N ASP A 62 0.90 32.63 23.82
CA ASP A 62 0.64 33.54 24.94
C ASP A 62 0.56 34.97 24.43
N TRP A 63 -0.60 35.60 24.64
CA TRP A 63 -0.84 36.97 24.22
C TRP A 63 0.04 37.98 24.99
N GLN A 64 0.38 37.73 26.26
CA GLN A 64 1.24 38.64 27.03
C GLN A 64 2.64 38.66 26.45
N PHE A 65 3.21 37.48 26.22
CA PHE A 65 4.49 37.33 25.54
C PHE A 65 4.48 37.97 24.14
N LEU A 66 3.42 37.80 23.35
CA LEU A 66 3.32 38.42 22.02
C LEU A 66 3.32 39.95 22.08
N LEU A 67 2.69 40.56 23.08
CA LEU A 67 2.71 42.01 23.26
C LEU A 67 4.10 42.53 23.59
N GLU A 68 4.83 41.84 24.46
CA GLU A 68 6.22 42.16 24.79
C GLU A 68 7.12 41.99 23.57
N TYR A 69 6.97 40.88 22.83
CA TYR A 69 7.70 40.60 21.61
C TYR A 69 7.50 41.70 20.55
N TYR A 70 6.25 42.16 20.33
CA TYR A 70 5.98 43.23 19.38
C TYR A 70 6.60 44.56 19.80
N THR A 71 6.60 44.85 21.10
CA THR A 71 7.23 46.07 21.64
C THR A 71 8.74 46.02 21.47
N TRP A 72 9.37 44.88 21.75
CA TRP A 72 10.80 44.67 21.56
C TRP A 72 11.21 44.74 20.07
N LYS A 73 10.50 44.04 19.19
CA LYS A 73 10.87 43.90 17.77
C LYS A 73 10.49 45.09 16.89
N TYR A 74 9.32 45.68 17.13
CA TYR A 74 8.75 46.72 16.27
C TYR A 74 8.67 48.09 16.94
N HIS A 75 9.13 48.21 18.20
CA HIS A 75 9.08 49.44 19.00
C HIS A 75 7.67 50.07 19.08
N LYS A 76 6.63 49.25 18.96
CA LYS A 76 5.23 49.68 18.96
C LYS A 76 4.41 48.81 19.90
N SER A 77 3.86 49.44 20.93
CA SER A 77 2.87 48.85 21.84
C SER A 77 1.54 48.66 21.11
N LEU A 78 1.03 47.43 21.10
CA LEU A 78 -0.25 47.09 20.50
C LEU A 78 -1.38 47.44 21.47
N LYS A 79 -2.14 48.51 21.18
CA LYS A 79 -3.27 48.96 22.01
C LYS A 79 -4.52 48.08 21.82
N PRO A 80 -5.46 48.04 22.78
CA PRO A 80 -6.78 47.42 22.62
C PRO A 80 -7.56 47.92 21.39
N VAL A 81 -8.61 47.20 21.01
CA VAL A 81 -9.47 47.56 19.88
C VAL A 81 -10.39 48.72 20.28
N GLN A 82 -10.27 49.86 19.60
CA GLN A 82 -11.24 50.97 19.73
C GLN A 82 -12.46 50.68 18.85
N ARG A 83 -13.60 50.36 19.48
CA ARG A 83 -14.85 50.03 18.79
C ARG A 83 -15.62 51.31 18.50
N ARG A 84 -15.88 51.58 17.21
CA ARG A 84 -16.58 52.80 16.75
C ARG A 84 -18.08 52.59 16.47
N ASN A 85 -18.53 51.34 16.32
CA ASN A 85 -19.87 51.00 15.85
C ASN A 85 -20.88 50.63 16.97
N GLY A 86 -20.58 50.93 18.24
CA GLY A 86 -21.49 50.69 19.38
C GLY A 86 -21.75 49.22 19.77
N LYS A 87 -21.38 48.23 18.94
CA LYS A 87 -21.53 46.80 19.24
C LYS A 87 -20.45 46.30 20.20
N SER A 88 -20.86 45.67 21.29
CA SER A 88 -19.97 45.00 22.26
C SER A 88 -19.83 43.51 21.96
N ILE A 89 -18.60 43.01 21.98
CA ILE A 89 -18.28 41.58 22.03
C ILE A 89 -18.45 41.13 23.50
N PRO A 90 -19.06 39.96 23.76
CA PRO A 90 -19.17 39.37 25.09
C PRO A 90 -17.84 39.31 25.85
N GLU A 91 -17.88 39.60 27.15
CA GLU A 91 -16.66 39.73 27.98
C GLU A 91 -15.89 38.41 28.15
N ASP A 92 -16.61 37.29 28.10
CA ASP A 92 -16.14 35.90 28.13
C ASP A 92 -15.45 35.47 26.83
N THR A 93 -15.49 36.29 25.78
CA THR A 93 -14.84 35.96 24.51
C THR A 93 -13.32 36.07 24.62
N ILE A 94 -12.66 34.92 24.51
CA ILE A 94 -11.20 34.81 24.56
C ILE A 94 -10.69 34.28 23.22
N CYS A 95 -9.53 34.78 22.77
CA CYS A 95 -8.88 34.23 21.60
C CYS A 95 -8.46 32.77 21.85
N PRO A 96 -8.96 31.80 21.07
CA PRO A 96 -8.65 30.38 21.29
C PRO A 96 -7.19 30.00 20.98
N LEU A 97 -6.45 30.84 20.25
CA LEU A 97 -5.04 30.58 19.91
C LEU A 97 -4.07 31.12 20.98
N CYS A 98 -4.21 32.40 21.34
CA CYS A 98 -3.25 33.09 22.21
C CYS A 98 -3.78 33.45 23.60
N GLY A 99 -5.07 33.24 23.88
CA GLY A 99 -5.68 33.61 25.17
C GLY A 99 -5.97 35.11 25.33
N ALA A 100 -5.81 35.93 24.28
CA ALA A 100 -6.09 37.36 24.38
C ALA A 100 -7.57 37.62 24.76
N PRO A 101 -7.85 38.53 25.71
CA PRO A 101 -9.21 38.82 26.16
C PRO A 101 -9.99 39.63 25.13
N HIS A 102 -11.30 39.75 25.33
CA HIS A 102 -12.25 40.40 24.41
C HIS A 102 -11.84 41.83 23.98
N HIS A 103 -11.07 42.55 24.81
CA HIS A 103 -10.53 43.88 24.50
C HIS A 103 -9.64 43.92 23.24
N PHE A 104 -9.01 42.79 22.87
CA PHE A 104 -8.13 42.68 21.71
C PHE A 104 -8.79 41.97 20.53
N ILE A 105 -10.11 41.85 20.52
CA ILE A 105 -10.85 41.07 19.52
C ILE A 105 -11.71 42.01 18.67
N TYR A 106 -11.61 41.83 17.36
CA TYR A 106 -12.47 42.45 16.35
C TYR A 106 -13.68 41.57 16.07
N ASP A 107 -14.82 42.20 15.84
CA ASP A 107 -15.97 41.58 15.15
C ASP A 107 -15.69 41.66 13.64
N ASN A 108 -15.25 40.53 13.07
CA ASN A 108 -14.73 40.47 11.70
C ASN A 108 -15.83 40.54 10.64
N ASN A 109 -17.07 40.16 10.98
CA ASN A 109 -18.21 40.14 10.06
C ASN A 109 -19.38 41.03 10.53
N GLY A 110 -19.13 42.02 11.38
CA GLY A 110 -20.12 43.03 11.77
C GLY A 110 -21.36 42.49 12.50
N GLY A 111 -21.24 41.36 13.20
CA GLY A 111 -22.29 40.78 14.05
C GLY A 111 -22.69 39.35 13.68
N ASN A 112 -22.14 38.78 12.60
CA ASN A 112 -22.45 37.42 12.15
C ASN A 112 -21.58 36.33 12.82
N GLY A 113 -21.13 36.56 14.06
CA GLY A 113 -20.47 35.56 14.91
C GLY A 113 -19.04 35.18 14.55
N GLN A 114 -18.36 35.87 13.62
CA GLN A 114 -16.94 35.65 13.33
C GLN A 114 -16.08 36.74 13.96
N TYR A 115 -15.11 36.34 14.77
CA TYR A 115 -14.16 37.21 15.46
C TYR A 115 -12.76 37.11 14.86
N GLN A 116 -11.95 38.16 15.04
CA GLN A 116 -10.52 38.18 14.69
C GLN A 116 -9.69 38.74 15.84
N CYS A 117 -8.67 38.02 16.29
CA CYS A 117 -7.75 38.51 17.31
C CYS A 117 -6.75 39.51 16.74
N LYS A 118 -6.64 40.69 17.36
CA LYS A 118 -5.66 41.72 16.99
C LYS A 118 -4.22 41.32 17.36
N VAL A 119 -4.04 40.50 18.40
CA VAL A 119 -2.70 40.10 18.89
C VAL A 119 -2.07 39.06 17.96
N CYS A 120 -2.76 37.95 17.70
CA CYS A 120 -2.22 36.83 16.90
C CYS A 120 -2.77 36.75 15.46
N GLY A 121 -3.74 37.59 15.10
CA GLY A 121 -4.38 37.57 13.77
C GLY A 121 -5.40 36.44 13.54
N GLN A 122 -5.59 35.53 14.50
CA GLN A 122 -6.46 34.36 14.35
C GLN A 122 -7.93 34.76 14.19
N THR A 123 -8.58 34.28 13.13
CA THR A 123 -10.03 34.35 12.94
C THR A 123 -10.73 33.10 13.50
N PHE A 124 -11.86 33.27 14.17
CA PHE A 124 -12.61 32.16 14.78
C PHE A 124 -14.11 32.47 14.90
N ILE A 125 -14.93 31.43 14.89
CA ILE A 125 -16.39 31.50 15.17
C ILE A 125 -16.65 30.76 16.48
N SER A 126 -16.13 29.55 16.61
CA SER A 126 -16.06 28.79 17.86
C SER A 126 -14.60 28.47 18.22
N GLY A 127 -14.32 28.31 19.52
CA GLY A 127 -13.01 27.92 20.03
C GLY A 127 -12.59 26.50 19.59
N GLU A 128 -13.54 25.60 19.33
CA GLU A 128 -13.29 24.20 18.98
C GLU A 128 -12.57 24.04 17.64
N VAL A 129 -13.02 24.75 16.59
CA VAL A 129 -12.36 24.68 15.27
C VAL A 129 -10.97 25.30 15.36
N ALA A 130 -10.83 26.38 16.14
CA ALA A 130 -9.60 27.12 16.37
C ALA A 130 -8.52 26.33 17.12
N SER A 131 -8.95 25.50 18.07
CA SER A 131 -8.09 24.65 18.92
C SER A 131 -7.89 23.24 18.39
N ALA A 132 -8.44 22.91 17.21
CA ALA A 132 -8.29 21.60 16.60
C ALA A 132 -6.80 21.22 16.51
N PRO A 133 -6.38 20.09 17.12
CA PRO A 133 -4.97 19.75 17.33
C PRO A 133 -4.19 19.67 16.02
N VAL A 134 -4.87 19.23 14.95
CA VAL A 134 -4.30 19.14 13.61
C VAL A 134 -5.30 19.63 12.57
N ARG A 135 -4.82 20.48 11.65
CA ARG A 135 -5.56 20.93 10.47
C ARG A 135 -4.80 20.55 9.20
N PHE A 136 -5.50 19.90 8.27
CA PHE A 136 -4.95 19.61 6.94
C PHE A 136 -5.25 20.75 5.99
N ILE A 137 -4.23 21.27 5.32
CA ILE A 137 -4.34 22.40 4.40
C ILE A 137 -3.98 21.95 2.98
N CYS A 138 -4.78 22.41 2.02
CA CYS A 138 -4.52 22.19 0.60
C CYS A 138 -3.22 22.90 0.20
N PRO A 139 -2.21 22.17 -0.33
CA PRO A 139 -0.92 22.76 -0.71
C PRO A 139 -1.05 23.78 -1.85
N HIS A 140 -2.08 23.63 -2.70
CA HIS A 140 -2.27 24.49 -3.88
C HIS A 140 -3.03 25.79 -3.63
N CYS A 141 -3.81 25.89 -2.54
CA CYS A 141 -4.63 27.09 -2.31
C CYS A 141 -4.68 27.57 -0.86
N GLY A 142 -3.95 26.92 0.05
CA GLY A 142 -3.86 27.33 1.46
C GLY A 142 -5.15 27.20 2.28
N LYS A 143 -6.24 26.67 1.70
CA LYS A 143 -7.51 26.45 2.42
C LYS A 143 -7.54 25.11 3.14
N THR A 144 -8.18 25.09 4.30
CA THR A 144 -8.42 23.87 5.10
C THR A 144 -9.22 22.84 4.29
N LEU A 145 -8.80 21.59 4.36
CA LEU A 145 -9.50 20.47 3.75
C LEU A 145 -10.73 20.10 4.59
N VAL A 146 -11.77 19.61 3.91
CA VAL A 146 -13.01 19.19 4.55
C VAL A 146 -13.10 17.68 4.52
N ALA A 147 -13.33 17.05 5.68
CA ALA A 147 -13.65 15.63 5.76
C ALA A 147 -14.97 15.36 5.02
N LYS A 148 -14.93 14.45 4.04
CA LYS A 148 -16.10 14.13 3.19
C LYS A 148 -16.62 12.72 3.36
N LYS A 149 -15.75 11.75 3.62
CA LYS A 149 -16.11 10.34 3.73
C LYS A 149 -15.20 9.64 4.72
N ASP A 150 -15.79 8.86 5.60
CA ASP A 150 -15.07 7.91 6.44
C ASP A 150 -15.04 6.53 5.76
N ARG A 151 -13.86 5.91 5.73
CA ARG A 151 -13.66 4.52 5.31
C ARG A 151 -13.08 3.73 6.49
N LYS A 152 -13.12 2.40 6.41
CA LYS A 152 -12.69 1.48 7.49
C LYS A 152 -11.31 1.82 8.09
N PHE A 153 -10.37 2.27 7.27
CA PHE A 153 -8.97 2.51 7.69
C PHE A 153 -8.47 3.93 7.45
N PHE A 154 -9.27 4.78 6.79
CA PHE A 154 -8.85 6.14 6.48
C PHE A 154 -10.04 7.07 6.26
N ARG A 155 -9.84 8.35 6.58
CA ARG A 155 -10.77 9.44 6.33
C ARG A 155 -10.35 10.21 5.08
N ILE A 156 -11.31 10.51 4.21
CA ILE A 156 -11.07 11.26 2.97
C ILE A 156 -11.34 12.73 3.22
N HIS A 157 -10.30 13.54 3.06
CA HIS A 157 -10.32 15.00 3.12
C HIS A 157 -10.25 15.59 1.71
N LYS A 158 -11.12 16.56 1.39
CA LYS A 158 -11.22 17.16 0.05
C LYS A 158 -11.07 18.68 0.12
N CYS A 159 -10.31 19.25 -0.82
CA CYS A 159 -10.34 20.68 -1.06
C CYS A 159 -11.62 21.07 -1.81
N VAL A 160 -12.54 21.76 -1.14
CA VAL A 160 -13.83 22.18 -1.72
C VAL A 160 -13.77 23.56 -2.40
N ASN A 161 -12.62 24.21 -2.42
CA ASN A 161 -12.46 25.55 -2.96
C ASN A 161 -12.61 25.56 -4.50
N PRO A 162 -13.65 26.20 -5.06
CA PRO A 162 -13.85 26.25 -6.52
C PRO A 162 -12.81 27.12 -7.23
N LYS A 163 -12.13 28.01 -6.49
CA LYS A 163 -11.04 28.85 -7.01
C LYS A 163 -9.65 28.22 -6.82
N CYS A 164 -9.57 26.95 -6.43
CA CYS A 164 -8.29 26.28 -6.23
C CYS A 164 -7.56 26.12 -7.58
N PRO A 165 -6.28 26.51 -7.70
CA PRO A 165 -5.51 26.33 -8.94
C PRO A 165 -5.51 24.89 -9.45
N TYR A 166 -5.38 23.91 -8.54
CA TYR A 166 -5.44 22.48 -8.87
C TYR A 166 -6.79 22.08 -9.50
N TYR A 167 -7.89 22.56 -8.92
CA TYR A 167 -9.23 22.28 -9.44
C TYR A 167 -9.44 22.90 -10.81
N LEU A 168 -9.07 24.17 -10.98
CA LEU A 168 -9.20 24.88 -12.25
C LEU A 168 -8.32 24.25 -13.35
N HIS A 169 -7.11 23.81 -13.00
CA HIS A 169 -6.22 23.13 -13.92
C HIS A 169 -6.83 21.80 -14.42
N ASN A 170 -7.36 20.97 -13.53
CA ASN A 170 -7.97 19.70 -13.91
C ASN A 170 -9.31 19.88 -14.63
N LEU A 171 -10.09 20.91 -14.27
CA LEU A 171 -11.35 21.23 -14.92
C LEU A 171 -11.16 21.55 -16.41
N LYS A 172 -10.05 22.22 -16.77
CA LYS A 172 -9.70 22.50 -18.18
C LYS A 172 -9.45 21.25 -19.02
N LYS A 173 -9.12 20.12 -18.40
CA LYS A 173 -8.84 18.84 -19.08
C LYS A 173 -10.07 17.96 -19.28
N VAL A 174 -11.23 18.36 -18.76
CA VAL A 174 -12.48 17.60 -18.88
C VAL A 174 -13.05 17.76 -20.29
N GLU A 175 -13.47 16.65 -20.90
CA GLU A 175 -14.11 16.69 -22.22
C GLU A 175 -15.41 17.52 -22.17
N LYS A 176 -15.64 18.39 -23.16
CA LYS A 176 -16.83 19.26 -23.21
C LYS A 176 -18.16 18.49 -23.15
N LYS A 177 -18.18 17.25 -23.63
CA LYS A 177 -19.36 16.37 -23.56
C LYS A 177 -19.71 16.00 -22.11
N ASP A 178 -18.70 15.65 -21.30
CA ASP A 178 -18.89 15.26 -19.91
C ASP A 178 -19.17 16.47 -18.99
N LEU A 179 -18.89 17.69 -19.45
CA LEU A 179 -19.31 18.92 -18.77
C LEU A 179 -20.82 19.21 -18.94
N LYS A 180 -21.42 18.73 -20.05
CA LYS A 180 -22.84 18.90 -20.36
C LYS A 180 -23.71 17.79 -19.79
N GLU A 181 -23.13 16.61 -19.54
CA GLU A 181 -23.82 15.47 -18.94
C GLU A 181 -23.99 15.66 -17.42
N ASP A 182 -25.16 15.32 -16.91
CA ASP A 182 -25.40 15.25 -15.47
C ASP A 182 -24.41 14.26 -14.83
N TYR A 183 -23.74 14.73 -13.77
CA TYR A 183 -22.69 13.98 -13.08
C TYR A 183 -21.46 13.58 -13.93
N GLY A 184 -21.31 14.05 -15.17
CA GLY A 184 -20.16 13.70 -16.02
C GLY A 184 -18.80 14.09 -15.41
N LYS A 185 -18.77 15.15 -14.59
CA LYS A 185 -17.60 15.55 -13.77
C LYS A 185 -17.10 14.46 -12.81
N ASN A 186 -17.97 13.53 -12.38
CA ASN A 186 -17.61 12.44 -11.44
C ASN A 186 -16.73 11.35 -12.08
N LYS A 187 -16.62 11.36 -13.42
CA LYS A 187 -15.68 10.51 -14.15
C LYS A 187 -14.23 10.93 -13.87
N TYR A 188 -14.00 12.19 -13.49
CA TYR A 188 -12.68 12.80 -13.35
C TYR A 188 -12.32 13.09 -11.88
N LYS A 189 -11.02 13.05 -11.58
CA LYS A 189 -10.49 13.56 -10.31
C LYS A 189 -10.20 15.06 -10.43
N LEU A 190 -11.15 15.89 -10.01
CA LEU A 190 -11.00 17.35 -10.16
C LEU A 190 -10.33 18.02 -8.96
N HIS A 191 -10.64 17.58 -7.75
CA HIS A 191 -10.18 18.24 -6.54
C HIS A 191 -8.99 17.52 -5.92
N TYR A 192 -8.18 18.29 -5.20
CA TYR A 192 -7.16 17.76 -4.31
C TYR A 192 -7.83 16.95 -3.18
N ILE A 193 -7.35 15.73 -2.96
CA ILE A 193 -7.88 14.77 -1.99
C ILE A 193 -6.73 14.19 -1.17
N TYR A 194 -6.80 14.41 0.14
CA TYR A 194 -5.93 13.75 1.11
C TYR A 194 -6.67 12.60 1.80
N ARG A 195 -5.95 11.53 2.14
CA ARG A 195 -6.48 10.39 2.88
C ARG A 195 -5.67 10.24 4.16
N GLU A 196 -6.33 10.50 5.28
CA GLU A 196 -5.76 10.37 6.61
C GLU A 196 -5.99 8.94 7.10
N PHE A 197 -4.94 8.14 7.23
CA PHE A 197 -5.03 6.82 7.82
C PHE A 197 -5.24 6.91 9.33
N THR A 198 -6.21 6.16 9.85
CA THR A 198 -6.59 6.15 11.27
C THR A 198 -5.96 4.99 12.04
N VAL A 199 -5.23 4.11 11.35
CA VAL A 199 -4.57 2.93 11.90
C VAL A 199 -3.13 2.91 11.39
N ASP A 200 -2.15 2.75 12.27
CA ASP A 200 -0.76 2.51 11.88
C ASP A 200 -0.58 1.02 11.57
N PHE A 201 -0.49 0.68 10.28
CA PHE A 201 -0.26 -0.69 9.85
C PHE A 201 1.17 -1.15 10.08
N PHE A 202 2.14 -0.25 10.34
CA PHE A 202 3.55 -0.59 10.54
C PHE A 202 3.85 -1.03 11.98
N THR A 203 3.00 -0.69 12.94
CA THR A 203 3.11 -1.14 14.34
C THR A 203 2.49 -2.51 14.57
N MET A 204 1.72 -3.03 13.60
CA MET A 204 1.12 -4.36 13.73
C MET A 204 2.17 -5.46 13.68
N ASP A 205 2.11 -6.38 14.63
CA ASP A 205 2.93 -7.59 14.65
C ASP A 205 2.46 -8.56 13.55
N LEU A 206 3.38 -8.90 12.65
CA LEU A 206 3.14 -9.87 11.57
C LEU A 206 3.34 -11.33 12.05
N ASN A 207 3.94 -11.52 13.22
CA ASN A 207 4.35 -12.80 13.76
C ASN A 207 3.42 -13.33 14.87
N SER A 208 2.29 -12.64 15.13
CA SER A 208 1.35 -13.03 16.19
C SER A 208 0.84 -14.46 16.00
N LEU A 209 1.08 -15.32 17.00
CA LEU A 209 0.67 -16.72 16.98
C LEU A 209 -0.81 -16.83 17.42
N PRO A 210 -1.62 -17.68 16.77
CA PRO A 210 -3.00 -17.90 17.17
C PRO A 210 -3.09 -18.65 18.50
N LYS A 211 -4.10 -18.34 19.31
CA LYS A 211 -4.27 -18.85 20.69
C LYS A 211 -4.43 -20.37 20.81
N ASN A 212 -4.69 -21.09 19.71
CA ASN A 212 -5.15 -22.49 19.73
C ASN A 212 -4.36 -23.41 18.76
N ALA A 213 -3.03 -23.45 18.84
CA ALA A 213 -2.21 -24.43 18.10
C ALA A 213 -2.15 -25.77 18.86
N SER A 214 -2.19 -26.91 18.14
CA SER A 214 -2.01 -28.22 18.78
C SER A 214 -0.51 -28.44 19.06
N SER A 215 -0.18 -29.17 20.12
CA SER A 215 1.22 -29.53 20.39
C SER A 215 1.74 -30.53 19.35
N LEU A 216 3.01 -30.44 18.97
CA LEU A 216 3.72 -31.49 18.20
C LEU A 216 4.01 -32.76 19.02
N LYS A 217 3.35 -32.93 20.16
CA LYS A 217 3.34 -34.17 20.96
C LYS A 217 2.22 -35.06 20.44
N PHE A 218 2.57 -36.20 19.87
CA PHE A 218 1.59 -37.13 19.31
C PHE A 218 1.28 -38.24 20.31
N SER A 219 -0.01 -38.52 20.52
CA SER A 219 -0.45 -39.63 21.39
C SER A 219 -0.73 -40.92 20.62
N LYS A 220 -1.38 -40.82 19.44
CA LYS A 220 -1.80 -41.98 18.63
C LYS A 220 -1.03 -42.16 17.31
N HIS A 221 -0.47 -41.07 16.78
CA HIS A 221 0.24 -41.07 15.50
C HIS A 221 1.64 -40.51 15.70
N ASN A 222 2.34 -40.15 14.61
CA ASN A 222 3.67 -39.57 14.68
C ASN A 222 3.84 -38.47 13.62
N ALA A 223 5.01 -37.82 13.63
CA ALA A 223 5.36 -36.78 12.68
C ALA A 223 5.32 -37.26 11.22
N HIS A 224 5.59 -38.54 10.95
CA HIS A 224 5.53 -39.08 9.59
C HIS A 224 4.08 -39.11 9.06
N VAL A 225 3.13 -39.56 9.87
CA VAL A 225 1.69 -39.53 9.50
C VAL A 225 1.21 -38.10 9.29
N MET A 226 1.62 -37.17 10.16
CA MET A 226 1.32 -35.74 9.97
C MET A 226 1.84 -35.22 8.62
N SER A 227 3.07 -35.56 8.25
CA SER A 227 3.64 -35.14 6.97
C SER A 227 3.03 -35.83 5.75
N LEU A 228 2.55 -37.08 5.90
CA LEU A 228 1.73 -37.74 4.88
C LEU A 228 0.41 -36.97 4.67
N CYS A 229 -0.26 -36.56 5.76
CA CYS A 229 -1.46 -35.73 5.69
C CYS A 229 -1.19 -34.44 4.91
N LEU A 230 -0.10 -33.72 5.20
CA LEU A 230 0.29 -32.50 4.48
C LEU A 230 0.58 -32.78 3.01
N THR A 231 1.28 -33.86 2.71
CA THR A 231 1.60 -34.25 1.32
C THR A 231 0.34 -34.49 0.50
N LEU A 232 -0.60 -35.29 1.03
CA LEU A 232 -1.83 -35.63 0.35
C LEU A 232 -2.78 -34.42 0.24
N HIS A 233 -2.90 -33.62 1.30
CA HIS A 233 -3.82 -32.49 1.33
C HIS A 233 -3.31 -31.28 0.54
N ILE A 234 -2.06 -30.87 0.79
CA ILE A 234 -1.48 -29.63 0.23
C ILE A 234 -0.84 -29.89 -1.14
N ASN A 235 0.03 -30.89 -1.26
CA ASN A 235 0.78 -31.12 -2.50
C ASN A 235 -0.13 -31.71 -3.60
N LEU A 236 -0.94 -32.70 -3.23
CA LEU A 236 -1.86 -33.39 -4.16
C LEU A 236 -3.26 -32.77 -4.21
N GLY A 237 -3.56 -31.81 -3.34
CA GLY A 237 -4.83 -31.06 -3.37
C GLY A 237 -6.06 -31.85 -2.96
N LEU A 238 -5.91 -32.97 -2.24
CA LEU A 238 -7.04 -33.77 -1.77
C LEU A 238 -7.82 -33.02 -0.68
N SER A 239 -9.14 -33.21 -0.60
CA SER A 239 -9.91 -32.70 0.55
C SER A 239 -9.52 -33.42 1.84
N LEU A 240 -9.83 -32.85 3.01
CA LEU A 240 -9.55 -33.49 4.31
C LEU A 240 -10.16 -34.90 4.42
N ARG A 241 -11.39 -35.09 3.91
CA ARG A 241 -12.08 -36.38 3.90
C ARG A 241 -11.43 -37.37 2.92
N LYS A 242 -11.07 -36.91 1.71
CA LYS A 242 -10.35 -37.75 0.74
C LYS A 242 -8.95 -38.11 1.21
N THR A 243 -8.29 -37.23 1.96
CA THR A 243 -7.00 -37.50 2.61
C THR A 243 -7.14 -38.58 3.68
N SER A 244 -8.16 -38.46 4.55
CA SER A 244 -8.50 -39.50 5.53
C SER A 244 -8.77 -40.85 4.85
N GLN A 245 -9.57 -40.85 3.78
CA GLN A 245 -9.85 -42.04 2.98
C GLN A 245 -8.58 -42.63 2.37
N ALA A 246 -7.74 -41.81 1.73
CA ALA A 246 -6.49 -42.27 1.10
C ALA A 246 -5.52 -42.86 2.13
N LEU A 247 -5.42 -42.28 3.33
CA LEU A 247 -4.61 -42.83 4.41
C LEU A 247 -5.11 -44.19 4.88
N LYS A 248 -6.44 -44.37 4.92
CA LYS A 248 -7.03 -45.67 5.25
C LYS A 248 -6.82 -46.70 4.15
N ASP A 249 -7.09 -46.35 2.90
CA ASP A 249 -7.08 -47.31 1.79
C ASP A 249 -5.66 -47.71 1.37
N LEU A 250 -4.72 -46.76 1.35
CA LEU A 250 -3.36 -47.00 0.87
C LEU A 250 -2.40 -47.45 1.97
N TYR A 251 -2.62 -47.01 3.20
CA TYR A 251 -1.69 -47.23 4.31
C TYR A 251 -2.32 -47.90 5.54
N ASN A 252 -3.63 -48.21 5.51
CA ASN A 252 -4.39 -48.72 6.65
C ASN A 252 -4.35 -47.81 7.90
N ILE A 253 -4.08 -46.52 7.73
CA ILE A 253 -4.00 -45.54 8.82
C ILE A 253 -5.38 -44.90 9.02
N SER A 254 -6.03 -45.23 10.13
CA SER A 254 -7.30 -44.61 10.53
C SER A 254 -7.05 -43.26 11.21
N ILE A 255 -7.38 -42.17 10.52
CA ILE A 255 -7.30 -40.79 11.05
C ILE A 255 -8.52 -39.98 10.63
N SER A 256 -9.06 -39.16 11.53
CA SER A 256 -10.22 -38.31 11.22
C SER A 256 -9.83 -37.07 10.39
N HIS A 257 -10.76 -36.60 9.56
CA HIS A 257 -10.59 -35.36 8.80
C HIS A 257 -10.33 -34.13 9.71
N GLN A 258 -10.90 -34.11 10.92
CA GLN A 258 -10.64 -33.05 11.90
C GLN A 258 -9.20 -33.09 12.42
N GLN A 259 -8.64 -34.28 12.66
CA GLN A 259 -7.25 -34.42 13.08
C GLN A 259 -6.29 -33.95 11.97
N ILE A 260 -6.62 -34.22 10.71
CA ILE A 260 -5.86 -33.72 9.55
C ILE A 260 -5.88 -32.17 9.54
N ALA A 261 -7.03 -31.54 9.78
CA ALA A 261 -7.14 -30.08 9.87
C ALA A 261 -6.27 -29.52 11.02
N ASN A 262 -6.28 -30.17 12.18
CA ASN A 262 -5.45 -29.77 13.34
C ASN A 262 -3.95 -29.89 13.03
N TYR A 263 -3.54 -30.93 12.30
CA TYR A 263 -2.18 -31.06 11.80
C TYR A 263 -1.81 -29.94 10.82
N CYS A 264 -2.68 -29.61 9.87
CA CYS A 264 -2.43 -28.51 8.95
C CYS A 264 -2.29 -27.17 9.69
N LYS A 265 -3.16 -26.90 10.65
CA LYS A 265 -3.06 -25.71 11.51
C LYS A 265 -1.73 -25.65 12.24
N THR A 266 -1.33 -26.74 12.89
CA THR A 266 -0.08 -26.82 13.66
C THR A 266 1.14 -26.63 12.76
N ALA A 267 1.17 -27.31 11.61
CA ALA A 267 2.23 -27.16 10.62
C ALA A 267 2.31 -25.72 10.10
N ALA A 268 1.17 -25.09 9.78
CA ALA A 268 1.13 -23.72 9.28
C ALA A 268 1.74 -22.74 10.29
N VAL A 269 1.38 -22.88 11.56
CA VAL A 269 1.90 -22.02 12.64
C VAL A 269 3.41 -22.18 12.81
N CYS A 270 3.94 -23.40 12.71
CA CYS A 270 5.38 -23.64 12.82
C CYS A 270 6.15 -23.15 11.57
N ILE A 271 5.64 -23.44 10.37
CA ILE A 271 6.36 -23.21 9.10
C ILE A 271 6.30 -21.73 8.69
N LYS A 272 5.21 -21.03 8.99
CA LYS A 272 4.99 -19.65 8.55
C LYS A 272 6.13 -18.70 8.94
N PRO A 273 6.65 -18.70 10.19
CA PRO A 273 7.81 -17.89 10.55
C PRO A 273 9.02 -18.12 9.65
N PHE A 274 9.37 -19.37 9.34
CA PHE A 274 10.48 -19.67 8.42
C PHE A 274 10.20 -19.11 7.03
N VAL A 275 9.01 -19.34 6.47
CA VAL A 275 8.64 -18.87 5.12
C VAL A 275 8.65 -17.35 5.03
N ASP A 276 8.16 -16.66 6.06
CA ASP A 276 8.02 -15.20 6.09
C ASP A 276 9.34 -14.46 6.37
N HIS A 277 10.33 -15.13 6.98
CA HIS A 277 11.65 -14.56 7.29
C HIS A 277 12.77 -15.15 6.42
N TYR A 278 12.43 -15.95 5.41
CA TYR A 278 13.42 -16.47 4.48
C TYR A 278 13.94 -15.34 3.60
N ASP A 279 15.27 -15.19 3.53
CA ASP A 279 15.90 -14.25 2.61
C ASP A 279 15.83 -14.79 1.17
N TYR A 280 14.76 -14.39 0.48
CA TYR A 280 14.52 -14.75 -0.92
C TYR A 280 15.49 -14.11 -1.91
N LYS A 281 16.41 -13.22 -1.46
CA LYS A 281 17.34 -12.47 -2.33
C LYS A 281 16.61 -11.83 -3.50
N THR A 282 15.60 -11.03 -3.16
CA THR A 282 14.64 -10.46 -4.12
C THR A 282 15.32 -9.54 -5.14
N GLY A 283 14.81 -9.54 -6.38
CA GLY A 283 15.28 -8.64 -7.43
C GLY A 283 14.60 -7.27 -7.41
N ASP A 284 14.72 -6.55 -8.53
CA ASP A 284 14.24 -5.17 -8.66
C ASP A 284 12.76 -5.07 -9.07
N VAL A 285 12.10 -6.17 -9.40
CA VAL A 285 10.75 -6.12 -10.00
C VAL A 285 9.78 -7.01 -9.25
N PHE A 286 8.80 -6.39 -8.58
CA PHE A 286 7.73 -7.10 -7.87
C PHE A 286 6.44 -7.01 -8.67
N THR A 287 5.70 -8.12 -8.72
CA THR A 287 4.37 -8.16 -9.32
C THR A 287 3.33 -8.58 -8.29
N ALA A 288 2.19 -7.90 -8.27
CA ALA A 288 1.12 -8.15 -7.32
C ALA A 288 -0.24 -8.22 -7.98
N ASP A 289 -1.10 -9.07 -7.42
CA ASP A 289 -2.50 -9.21 -7.83
C ASP A 289 -3.30 -9.76 -6.65
N GLU A 290 -4.61 -9.58 -6.71
CA GLU A 290 -5.53 -10.14 -5.74
C GLU A 290 -6.51 -11.10 -6.37
N THR A 291 -6.80 -12.19 -5.66
CA THR A 291 -7.76 -13.20 -6.09
C THR A 291 -8.84 -13.41 -5.03
N TYR A 292 -10.02 -13.86 -5.45
CA TYR A 292 -11.14 -14.06 -4.53
C TYR A 292 -11.11 -15.45 -3.88
N ILE A 293 -11.62 -15.60 -2.68
CA ILE A 293 -11.97 -16.89 -2.08
C ILE A 293 -13.37 -16.78 -1.45
N LYS A 294 -13.88 -17.87 -0.89
CA LYS A 294 -15.12 -17.87 -0.12
C LYS A 294 -14.84 -18.28 1.32
N VAL A 295 -15.36 -17.52 2.26
CA VAL A 295 -15.41 -17.86 3.68
C VAL A 295 -16.89 -17.83 4.09
N ARG A 296 -17.45 -18.96 4.52
CA ARG A 296 -18.90 -19.15 4.77
C ARG A 296 -19.80 -18.65 3.64
N GLY A 297 -19.38 -18.92 2.40
CA GLY A 297 -20.11 -18.46 1.20
C GLY A 297 -19.92 -16.98 0.85
N ILE A 298 -19.33 -16.16 1.73
CA ILE A 298 -19.06 -14.73 1.52
C ILE A 298 -17.74 -14.56 0.76
N LYS A 299 -17.72 -13.65 -0.21
CA LYS A 299 -16.50 -13.33 -0.96
C LYS A 299 -15.45 -12.69 -0.03
N ALA A 300 -14.28 -13.30 -0.01
CA ALA A 300 -13.07 -12.81 0.64
C ALA A 300 -11.95 -12.72 -0.41
N TYR A 301 -10.77 -12.22 -0.02
CA TYR A 301 -9.67 -11.90 -0.92
C TYR A 301 -8.36 -12.48 -0.42
N ILE A 302 -7.48 -12.81 -1.36
CA ILE A 302 -6.07 -13.11 -1.12
C ILE A 302 -5.26 -12.14 -1.94
N TRP A 303 -4.30 -11.50 -1.29
CA TRP A 303 -3.30 -10.66 -1.92
C TRP A 303 -2.04 -11.50 -2.12
N PHE A 304 -1.46 -11.46 -3.31
CA PHE A 304 -0.16 -12.07 -3.60
C PHE A 304 0.81 -11.00 -4.11
N ILE A 305 2.06 -11.09 -3.65
CA ILE A 305 3.20 -10.35 -4.15
C ILE A 305 4.30 -11.36 -4.47
N MET A 306 4.79 -11.32 -5.70
CA MET A 306 5.80 -12.20 -6.24
C MET A 306 7.01 -11.39 -6.69
N ASP A 307 8.21 -11.88 -6.42
CA ASP A 307 9.43 -11.41 -7.07
C ASP A 307 9.47 -11.95 -8.51
N ALA A 308 9.59 -11.07 -9.51
CA ALA A 308 9.49 -11.49 -10.90
C ALA A 308 10.70 -12.30 -11.39
N ALA A 309 11.87 -12.16 -10.76
CA ALA A 309 13.07 -12.88 -11.16
C ALA A 309 13.02 -14.35 -10.71
N SER A 310 12.85 -14.58 -9.40
CA SER A 310 12.79 -15.91 -8.78
C SER A 310 11.42 -16.59 -8.92
N ARG A 311 10.36 -15.80 -9.17
CA ARG A 311 8.96 -16.21 -9.08
C ARG A 311 8.52 -16.68 -7.69
N SER A 312 9.31 -16.42 -6.66
CA SER A 312 8.96 -16.71 -5.28
C SER A 312 7.84 -15.80 -4.81
N ILE A 313 6.90 -16.37 -4.05
CA ILE A 313 5.88 -15.59 -3.34
C ILE A 313 6.56 -14.98 -2.12
N ILE A 314 6.67 -13.65 -2.10
CA ILE A 314 7.40 -12.91 -1.06
C ILE A 314 6.45 -12.15 -0.13
N GLY A 315 5.19 -11.97 -0.53
CA GLY A 315 4.16 -11.38 0.31
C GLY A 315 2.80 -11.99 0.02
N TYR A 316 2.02 -12.27 1.06
CA TYR A 316 0.67 -12.78 0.92
C TYR A 316 -0.21 -12.41 2.11
N GLN A 317 -1.51 -12.23 1.89
CA GLN A 317 -2.46 -11.90 2.96
C GLN A 317 -3.89 -12.32 2.60
N VAL A 318 -4.60 -12.98 3.53
CA VAL A 318 -6.05 -13.19 3.42
C VAL A 318 -6.79 -11.99 4.02
N SER A 319 -7.89 -11.57 3.40
CA SER A 319 -8.74 -10.51 3.93
C SER A 319 -10.23 -10.70 3.66
N ASP A 320 -11.04 -10.17 4.57
CA ASP A 320 -12.51 -10.06 4.47
C ASP A 320 -12.99 -9.01 3.46
N ASN A 321 -12.09 -8.11 3.04
CA ASN A 321 -12.39 -7.01 2.14
C ASN A 321 -11.19 -6.70 1.23
N ARG A 322 -11.43 -6.00 0.11
CA ARG A 322 -10.38 -5.56 -0.83
C ARG A 322 -9.79 -4.18 -0.44
N SER A 323 -9.68 -3.85 0.84
CA SER A 323 -9.18 -2.52 1.24
C SER A 323 -7.64 -2.43 1.21
N VAL A 324 -7.12 -1.23 1.46
CA VAL A 324 -5.68 -0.94 1.48
C VAL A 324 -4.92 -1.60 2.63
N GLY A 325 -5.55 -1.87 3.78
CA GLY A 325 -4.88 -2.44 4.95
C GLY A 325 -4.20 -3.78 4.67
N PRO A 326 -4.94 -4.79 4.18
CA PRO A 326 -4.37 -6.07 3.77
C PRO A 326 -3.28 -5.95 2.69
N CYS A 327 -3.41 -5.00 1.76
CA CYS A 327 -2.39 -4.71 0.76
C CYS A 327 -1.09 -4.22 1.40
N ILE A 328 -1.17 -3.31 2.38
CA ILE A 328 -0.02 -2.84 3.16
C ILE A 328 0.63 -4.01 3.90
N LEU A 329 -0.14 -4.90 4.53
CA LEU A 329 0.41 -6.06 5.25
C LEU A 329 1.16 -7.02 4.31
N ALA A 330 0.60 -7.30 3.13
CA ALA A 330 1.28 -8.11 2.12
C ALA A 330 2.59 -7.43 1.64
N MET A 331 2.57 -6.11 1.41
CA MET A 331 3.78 -5.35 1.04
C MET A 331 4.81 -5.34 2.16
N ARG A 332 4.40 -5.19 3.42
CA ARG A 332 5.31 -5.24 4.58
C ARG A 332 6.02 -6.59 4.67
N MET A 333 5.33 -7.66 4.33
CA MET A 333 5.93 -9.00 4.23
C MET A 333 6.96 -9.06 3.10
N ALA A 334 6.60 -8.59 1.89
CA ALA A 334 7.48 -8.58 0.73
C ALA A 334 8.75 -7.73 0.91
N PHE A 335 8.65 -6.63 1.67
CA PHE A 335 9.75 -5.69 1.90
C PHE A 335 10.57 -5.98 3.16
N ARG A 336 10.25 -7.04 3.92
CA ARG A 336 10.81 -7.30 5.25
C ARG A 336 12.35 -7.32 5.29
N HIS A 337 12.98 -7.86 4.25
CA HIS A 337 14.43 -8.03 4.17
C HIS A 337 15.15 -6.88 3.46
N LEU A 338 14.43 -5.83 3.07
CA LEU A 338 15.00 -4.67 2.40
C LEU A 338 15.20 -3.55 3.42
N THR A 339 16.39 -2.94 3.43
CA THR A 339 16.66 -1.69 4.14
C THR A 339 16.31 -0.48 3.29
N GLU A 340 16.55 -0.59 1.98
CA GLU A 340 16.22 0.39 0.95
C GLU A 340 15.74 -0.34 -0.32
N LEU A 341 14.94 0.35 -1.14
CA LEU A 341 14.54 -0.20 -2.44
C LEU A 341 15.69 -0.13 -3.45
N PRO A 342 15.83 -1.13 -4.34
CA PRO A 342 16.81 -1.07 -5.42
C PRO A 342 16.63 0.17 -6.32
N LYS A 343 17.73 0.70 -6.86
CA LYS A 343 17.72 1.94 -7.67
C LYS A 343 16.76 1.91 -8.87
N LYS A 344 16.49 0.73 -9.43
CA LYS A 344 15.59 0.53 -10.58
C LYS A 344 14.31 -0.24 -10.20
N PHE A 345 13.89 -0.12 -8.94
CA PHE A 345 12.75 -0.85 -8.41
C PHE A 345 11.46 -0.55 -9.18
N LYS A 346 10.72 -1.61 -9.54
CA LYS A 346 9.40 -1.53 -10.20
C LYS A 346 8.40 -2.39 -9.44
N PHE A 347 7.27 -1.78 -9.06
CA PHE A 347 6.13 -2.50 -8.50
C PHE A 347 4.98 -2.52 -9.51
N ILE A 348 4.65 -3.70 -10.02
CA ILE A 348 3.69 -3.89 -11.12
C ILE A 348 2.41 -4.52 -10.57
N ALA A 349 1.28 -3.86 -10.74
CA ALA A 349 -0.01 -4.35 -10.26
C ALA A 349 -1.16 -3.93 -11.19
N ASP A 350 -2.36 -4.46 -10.94
CA ASP A 350 -3.57 -3.98 -11.62
C ASP A 350 -3.89 -2.52 -11.22
N GLY A 351 -4.79 -1.87 -11.96
CA GLY A 351 -5.22 -0.47 -11.74
C GLY A 351 -6.02 -0.24 -10.44
N TYR A 352 -5.85 -1.07 -9.41
CA TYR A 352 -6.60 -1.00 -8.17
C TYR A 352 -6.03 0.03 -7.20
N SER A 353 -6.91 0.86 -6.64
CA SER A 353 -6.53 2.00 -5.81
C SER A 353 -5.81 1.65 -4.50
N ALA A 354 -5.84 0.40 -4.04
CA ALA A 354 -5.12 0.00 -2.83
C ALA A 354 -3.59 0.09 -3.02
N TYR A 355 -3.06 -0.30 -4.18
CA TYR A 355 -1.61 -0.33 -4.39
C TYR A 355 -0.97 1.08 -4.32
N PRO A 356 -1.51 2.12 -5.02
CA PRO A 356 -0.95 3.47 -4.90
C PRO A 356 -1.07 4.05 -3.49
N LEU A 357 -2.14 3.70 -2.76
CA LEU A 357 -2.32 4.15 -1.38
C LEU A 357 -1.34 3.47 -0.43
N ALA A 358 -1.06 2.18 -0.62
CA ALA A 358 -0.05 1.48 0.14
C ALA A 358 1.34 2.08 -0.13
N ALA A 359 1.71 2.31 -1.39
CA ALA A 359 2.98 2.96 -1.75
C ALA A 359 3.17 4.34 -1.08
N MET A 360 2.10 5.14 -1.01
CA MET A 360 2.12 6.42 -0.29
C MET A 360 2.43 6.25 1.20
N GLU A 361 1.85 5.25 1.87
CA GLU A 361 2.10 4.99 3.29
C GLU A 361 3.54 4.52 3.54
N PHE A 362 4.12 3.72 2.65
CA PHE A 362 5.54 3.35 2.70
C PHE A 362 6.45 4.58 2.54
N ALA A 363 6.20 5.41 1.53
CA ALA A 363 6.97 6.64 1.31
C ALA A 363 6.82 7.63 2.48
N LYS A 364 5.66 7.66 3.14
CA LYS A 364 5.45 8.50 4.33
C LYS A 364 6.25 7.98 5.53
N LYS A 365 6.30 6.64 5.73
CA LYS A 365 6.97 6.02 6.88
C LYS A 365 8.49 6.02 6.73
N PHE A 366 9.00 5.68 5.56
CA PHE A 366 10.43 5.46 5.31
C PHE A 366 11.06 6.46 4.34
N LYS A 367 10.33 7.51 3.93
CA LYS A 367 10.83 8.59 3.07
C LYS A 367 11.40 8.05 1.75
N ASP A 368 12.61 8.48 1.37
CA ASP A 368 13.20 8.18 0.08
C ASP A 368 13.61 6.70 -0.06
N ASP A 369 13.87 5.99 1.06
CA ASP A 369 14.29 4.59 1.07
C ASP A 369 13.20 3.65 0.52
N PHE A 370 11.92 4.02 0.68
CA PHE A 370 10.76 3.27 0.15
C PHE A 370 9.83 4.14 -0.69
N LYS A 371 10.40 5.05 -1.48
CA LYS A 371 9.65 5.85 -2.43
C LYS A 371 9.58 5.16 -3.79
N PHE A 372 8.41 4.63 -4.14
CA PHE A 372 8.17 3.96 -5.41
C PHE A 372 6.80 4.30 -6.00
N THR A 373 6.66 4.09 -7.30
CA THR A 373 5.41 4.24 -8.03
C THR A 373 4.89 2.90 -8.49
N ILE A 374 3.57 2.73 -8.50
CA ILE A 374 2.92 1.53 -9.03
C ILE A 374 2.81 1.66 -10.55
N THR A 375 3.45 0.75 -11.28
CA THR A 375 3.25 0.55 -12.71
C THR A 375 1.95 -0.22 -12.90
N GLN A 376 0.90 0.48 -13.35
CA GLN A 376 -0.44 -0.10 -13.52
C GLN A 376 -0.55 -0.77 -14.88
N VAL A 377 -1.00 -2.03 -14.91
CA VAL A 377 -1.28 -2.77 -16.16
C VAL A 377 -2.77 -3.04 -16.22
N ILE A 378 -3.50 -2.22 -16.98
CA ILE A 378 -4.97 -2.18 -16.99
C ILE A 378 -5.52 -3.05 -18.13
N GLY A 379 -6.65 -3.71 -17.89
CA GLY A 379 -7.38 -4.41 -18.95
C GLY A 379 -6.79 -5.75 -19.38
N LEU A 380 -7.36 -6.32 -20.45
CA LEU A 380 -6.96 -7.58 -21.12
C LEU A 380 -6.34 -7.34 -22.50
N THR A 381 -6.50 -6.14 -23.03
CA THR A 381 -6.05 -5.69 -24.35
C THR A 381 -4.82 -4.79 -24.19
N ASN A 382 -3.89 -4.86 -25.15
CA ASN A 382 -2.68 -4.03 -25.17
C ASN A 382 -3.01 -2.66 -25.77
N ASP A 383 -3.99 -1.96 -25.18
CA ASP A 383 -4.47 -0.69 -25.72
C ASP A 383 -3.46 0.45 -25.49
N ASP A 384 -2.54 0.27 -24.52
CA ASP A 384 -1.45 1.20 -24.20
C ASP A 384 -0.07 0.51 -24.13
N GLU A 385 1.00 1.26 -24.42
CA GLU A 385 2.37 0.73 -24.52
C GLU A 385 2.96 0.28 -23.19
N VAL A 386 2.60 0.94 -22.09
CA VAL A 386 3.01 0.56 -20.74
C VAL A 386 2.43 -0.81 -20.41
N SER A 387 1.11 -1.00 -20.65
CA SER A 387 0.47 -2.29 -20.50
C SER A 387 1.11 -3.34 -21.41
N LYS A 388 1.51 -2.99 -22.63
CA LYS A 388 2.20 -3.91 -23.55
C LYS A 388 3.58 -4.34 -23.04
N GLU A 389 4.40 -3.40 -22.54
CA GLU A 389 5.73 -3.68 -21.99
C GLU A 389 5.64 -4.55 -20.72
N PHE A 390 4.74 -4.21 -19.81
CA PHE A 390 4.65 -4.86 -18.49
C PHE A 390 3.65 -6.02 -18.43
N ARG A 391 2.96 -6.35 -19.53
CA ARG A 391 2.03 -7.50 -19.63
C ARG A 391 2.61 -8.83 -19.17
N PRO A 392 3.87 -9.20 -19.48
CA PRO A 392 4.43 -10.48 -19.07
C PRO A 392 4.37 -10.69 -17.56
N TYR A 393 4.59 -9.64 -16.76
CA TYR A 393 4.53 -9.70 -15.29
C TYR A 393 3.10 -9.96 -14.80
N LYS A 394 2.10 -9.30 -15.40
CA LYS A 394 0.68 -9.57 -15.11
C LYS A 394 0.31 -11.02 -15.42
N GLN A 395 0.78 -11.57 -16.54
CA GLN A 395 0.53 -12.97 -16.88
C GLN A 395 1.20 -13.95 -15.91
N MET A 396 2.34 -13.58 -15.31
CA MET A 396 3.02 -14.38 -14.29
C MET A 396 2.18 -14.49 -13.02
N ILE A 397 1.70 -13.37 -12.48
CA ILE A 397 0.87 -13.37 -11.27
C ILE A 397 -0.53 -13.97 -11.53
N GLU A 398 -1.12 -13.77 -12.71
CA GLU A 398 -2.36 -14.45 -13.12
C GLU A 398 -2.18 -15.98 -13.19
N ARG A 399 -0.99 -16.45 -13.60
CA ARG A 399 -0.66 -17.89 -13.57
C ARG A 399 -0.50 -18.41 -12.14
N LEU A 400 0.11 -17.64 -11.24
CA LEU A 400 0.15 -17.96 -9.81
C LEU A 400 -1.28 -18.13 -9.28
N ASN A 401 -2.14 -17.13 -9.52
CA ASN A 401 -3.53 -17.13 -9.09
C ASN A 401 -4.28 -18.36 -9.61
N ARG A 402 -4.14 -18.71 -10.89
CA ARG A 402 -4.74 -19.93 -11.44
C ARG A 402 -4.21 -21.20 -10.76
N THR A 403 -2.92 -21.25 -10.42
CA THR A 403 -2.31 -22.41 -9.74
C THR A 403 -2.90 -22.57 -8.34
N TYR A 404 -2.99 -21.49 -7.56
CA TYR A 404 -3.66 -21.51 -6.25
C TYR A 404 -5.14 -21.90 -6.38
N LYS A 405 -5.83 -21.40 -7.41
CA LYS A 405 -7.25 -21.72 -7.62
C LYS A 405 -7.52 -23.19 -7.87
N VAL A 406 -6.56 -23.94 -8.41
CA VAL A 406 -6.70 -25.40 -8.57
C VAL A 406 -6.74 -26.10 -7.21
N SER A 407 -5.84 -25.77 -6.28
CA SER A 407 -5.86 -26.33 -4.92
C SER A 407 -7.06 -25.83 -4.11
N TYR A 408 -7.42 -24.55 -4.25
CA TYR A 408 -8.57 -23.98 -3.55
C TYR A 408 -9.92 -24.60 -3.96
N ARG A 409 -10.10 -25.01 -5.23
CA ARG A 409 -11.39 -25.54 -5.71
C ARG A 409 -11.86 -26.77 -4.95
N THR A 410 -10.95 -27.61 -4.45
CA THR A 410 -11.30 -28.84 -3.72
C THR A 410 -11.80 -28.57 -2.30
N THR A 411 -11.58 -27.35 -1.76
CA THR A 411 -12.07 -26.95 -0.44
C THR A 411 -13.54 -26.52 -0.46
N ASN A 412 -14.05 -26.08 -1.62
CA ASN A 412 -15.37 -25.44 -1.77
C ASN A 412 -15.57 -24.17 -0.91
N GLY A 413 -14.48 -23.57 -0.42
CA GLY A 413 -14.50 -22.44 0.51
C GLY A 413 -14.15 -22.86 1.94
N PHE A 414 -13.87 -21.86 2.77
CA PHE A 414 -13.43 -22.05 4.15
C PHE A 414 -14.56 -21.75 5.14
N ASP A 415 -14.51 -22.36 6.32
CA ASP A 415 -15.42 -22.02 7.42
C ASP A 415 -15.02 -20.72 8.13
N ASN A 416 -13.73 -20.38 8.19
CA ASN A 416 -13.26 -19.17 8.86
C ASN A 416 -11.95 -18.66 8.25
N TYR A 417 -11.60 -17.41 8.56
CA TYR A 417 -10.39 -16.74 8.04
C TYR A 417 -9.10 -17.36 8.57
N GLU A 418 -9.09 -17.91 9.80
CA GLU A 418 -7.92 -18.63 10.31
C GLU A 418 -7.60 -19.85 9.45
N GLY A 419 -8.60 -20.68 9.15
CA GLY A 419 -8.46 -21.84 8.27
C GLY A 419 -7.94 -21.46 6.88
N ALA A 420 -8.46 -20.36 6.32
CA ALA A 420 -7.96 -19.82 5.05
C ALA A 420 -6.49 -19.36 5.13
N ASN A 421 -6.08 -18.73 6.23
CA ASN A 421 -4.70 -18.31 6.46
C ASN A 421 -3.75 -19.51 6.61
N TYR A 422 -4.15 -20.56 7.34
CA TYR A 422 -3.33 -21.76 7.52
C TYR A 422 -3.13 -22.51 6.20
N ASP A 423 -4.22 -22.69 5.44
CA ASP A 423 -4.16 -23.29 4.10
C ASP A 423 -3.23 -22.50 3.17
N LEU A 424 -3.39 -21.17 3.14
CA LEU A 424 -2.57 -20.29 2.31
C LEU A 424 -1.09 -20.36 2.71
N ALA A 425 -0.77 -20.31 4.00
CA ALA A 425 0.61 -20.37 4.48
C ALA A 425 1.30 -21.69 4.08
N LEU A 426 0.60 -22.82 4.25
CA LEU A 426 1.11 -24.13 3.80
C LEU A 426 1.26 -24.20 2.29
N TRP A 427 0.30 -23.65 1.55
CA TRP A 427 0.37 -23.64 0.10
C TRP A 427 1.54 -22.79 -0.42
N VAL A 428 1.81 -21.64 0.21
CA VAL A 428 2.97 -20.79 -0.10
C VAL A 428 4.27 -21.53 0.23
N ALA A 429 4.36 -22.20 1.39
CA ALA A 429 5.51 -23.03 1.74
C ALA A 429 5.76 -24.12 0.68
N TYR A 430 4.71 -24.83 0.29
CA TYR A 430 4.77 -25.82 -0.78
C TYR A 430 5.22 -25.18 -2.11
N TYR A 431 4.64 -24.06 -2.51
CA TYR A 431 4.95 -23.38 -3.77
C TYR A 431 6.41 -22.95 -3.84
N ASN A 432 6.93 -22.33 -2.77
CA ASN A 432 8.27 -21.75 -2.73
C ASN A 432 9.37 -22.81 -2.56
N PHE A 433 9.15 -23.84 -1.75
CA PHE A 433 10.23 -24.74 -1.29
C PHE A 433 10.11 -26.19 -1.76
N LEU A 434 8.91 -26.66 -2.13
CA LEU A 434 8.67 -28.09 -2.40
C LEU A 434 8.20 -28.39 -3.82
N ARG A 435 7.48 -27.45 -4.44
CA ARG A 435 6.88 -27.63 -5.76
C ARG A 435 7.94 -27.50 -6.85
N PRO A 436 8.07 -28.47 -7.77
CA PRO A 436 8.91 -28.32 -8.95
C PRO A 436 8.26 -27.37 -9.96
N HIS A 437 9.05 -26.49 -10.56
CA HIS A 437 8.55 -25.50 -11.51
C HIS A 437 9.16 -25.69 -12.89
N LYS A 438 8.32 -25.77 -13.93
CA LYS A 438 8.76 -25.92 -15.33
C LYS A 438 9.75 -24.83 -15.77
N HIS A 439 9.57 -23.59 -15.30
CA HIS A 439 10.46 -22.48 -15.66
C HIS A 439 11.83 -22.57 -14.97
N ASN A 440 11.92 -23.31 -13.87
CA ASN A 440 13.16 -23.54 -13.13
C ASN A 440 13.66 -24.98 -13.36
N HIS A 441 13.54 -25.49 -14.59
CA HIS A 441 13.99 -26.84 -14.98
C HIS A 441 13.46 -27.97 -14.07
N TYR A 442 12.20 -27.86 -13.64
CA TYR A 442 11.55 -28.80 -12.71
C TYR A 442 12.23 -28.88 -11.33
N GLN A 443 13.00 -27.87 -10.95
CA GLN A 443 13.52 -27.68 -9.60
C GLN A 443 12.57 -26.78 -8.78
N VAL A 444 12.75 -26.82 -7.45
CA VAL A 444 12.09 -25.91 -6.51
C VAL A 444 12.66 -24.50 -6.65
N LEU A 445 11.91 -23.45 -6.26
CA LEU A 445 12.38 -22.06 -6.41
C LEU A 445 13.50 -21.74 -5.44
N ASN A 446 13.30 -22.13 -4.17
CA ASN A 446 14.21 -21.79 -3.08
C ASN A 446 14.82 -23.06 -2.53
N LYS A 447 16.15 -23.10 -2.48
CA LYS A 447 16.91 -24.21 -1.91
C LYS A 447 17.24 -23.86 -0.46
N ALA A 448 16.76 -24.66 0.47
CA ALA A 448 17.22 -24.66 1.84
C ALA A 448 18.05 -25.94 2.03
N ASP A 449 19.32 -25.80 2.43
CA ASP A 449 20.30 -26.90 2.37
C ASP A 449 19.81 -28.16 3.10
N MET A 450 19.13 -27.98 4.24
CA MET A 450 18.55 -29.09 4.99
C MET A 450 17.51 -29.89 4.20
N LEU A 451 16.73 -29.25 3.31
CA LEU A 451 15.70 -29.91 2.50
C LEU A 451 16.27 -30.80 1.39
N ASN A 452 17.52 -30.58 0.98
CA ASN A 452 18.15 -31.38 -0.07
C ASN A 452 18.43 -32.82 0.39
N GLY A 453 18.57 -33.04 1.70
CA GLY A 453 18.83 -34.37 2.28
C GLY A 453 17.57 -35.24 2.48
N ALA A 454 16.37 -34.76 2.14
CA ALA A 454 15.15 -35.54 2.26
C ALA A 454 14.70 -36.15 0.93
N ASP A 455 14.62 -37.48 0.90
CA ASP A 455 14.28 -38.24 -0.30
C ASP A 455 12.81 -38.11 -0.73
N ASN A 456 11.89 -37.90 0.23
CA ASN A 456 10.45 -37.87 -0.03
C ASN A 456 9.74 -36.64 0.57
N MET A 457 8.52 -36.38 0.09
CA MET A 457 7.72 -35.22 0.52
C MET A 457 7.39 -35.22 2.02
N PRO A 458 7.05 -36.37 2.64
CA PRO A 458 6.88 -36.41 4.09
C PRO A 458 8.12 -35.93 4.87
N GLY A 459 9.32 -36.40 4.48
CA GLY A 459 10.57 -35.95 5.08
C GLY A 459 10.81 -34.45 4.91
N LYS A 460 10.56 -33.92 3.70
CA LYS A 460 10.67 -32.48 3.43
C LYS A 460 9.72 -31.63 4.29
N TRP A 461 8.49 -32.10 4.52
CA TRP A 461 7.56 -31.42 5.43
C TRP A 461 8.04 -31.43 6.88
N GLN A 462 8.63 -32.54 7.36
CA GLN A 462 9.20 -32.59 8.71
C GLN A 462 10.34 -31.58 8.88
N LEU A 463 11.22 -31.49 7.89
CA LEU A 463 12.32 -30.54 7.89
C LEU A 463 11.85 -29.09 7.81
N LEU A 464 10.80 -28.78 7.04
CA LEU A 464 10.19 -27.44 7.05
C LEU A 464 9.61 -27.08 8.41
N ILE A 465 8.95 -28.02 9.10
CA ILE A 465 8.43 -27.80 10.46
C ILE A 465 9.61 -27.51 11.41
N PHE A 466 10.68 -28.30 11.31
CA PHE A 466 11.89 -28.13 12.12
C PHE A 466 12.56 -26.76 11.89
N LEU A 467 12.76 -26.36 10.63
CA LEU A 467 13.28 -25.04 10.28
C LEU A 467 12.38 -23.93 10.85
N GLY A 468 11.07 -24.10 10.76
CA GLY A 468 10.08 -23.24 11.40
C GLY A 468 10.28 -23.08 12.90
N GLN A 469 10.49 -24.19 13.62
CA GLN A 469 10.76 -24.17 15.06
C GLN A 469 12.07 -23.45 15.39
N GLN A 470 13.13 -23.66 14.61
CA GLN A 470 14.40 -22.93 14.76
C GLN A 470 14.21 -21.42 14.57
N THR A 471 13.46 -21.01 13.54
CA THR A 471 13.16 -19.60 13.31
C THR A 471 12.38 -18.99 14.48
N ILE A 472 11.38 -19.71 15.02
CA ILE A 472 10.62 -19.24 16.20
C ILE A 472 11.54 -19.03 17.40
N LEU A 473 12.45 -19.97 17.66
CA LEU A 473 13.40 -19.88 18.77
C LEU A 473 14.35 -18.67 18.62
N ASN A 474 14.83 -18.43 17.40
CA ASN A 474 15.69 -17.28 17.11
C ASN A 474 14.95 -15.96 17.34
N LEU A 475 13.71 -15.84 16.83
CA LEU A 475 12.88 -14.64 17.02
C LEU A 475 12.56 -14.37 18.50
N GLN A 476 12.31 -15.42 19.28
CA GLN A 476 12.12 -15.28 20.73
C GLN A 476 13.38 -14.75 21.41
N THR A 477 14.55 -15.28 21.04
CA THR A 477 15.85 -14.85 21.59
C THR A 477 16.15 -13.38 21.23
N GLU A 478 15.92 -12.99 19.98
CA GLU A 478 16.07 -11.60 19.53
C GLU A 478 15.14 -10.64 20.29
N SER A 479 13.88 -11.02 20.48
CA SER A 479 12.91 -10.19 21.24
C SER A 479 13.28 -10.05 22.72
N SER A 480 13.88 -11.10 23.31
CA SER A 480 14.32 -11.11 24.71
C SER A 480 15.56 -10.23 24.92
N ASN A 481 16.44 -10.13 23.91
CA ASN A 481 17.64 -9.30 23.96
C ASN A 481 17.38 -7.80 23.66
N CYS A 482 16.21 -7.47 23.11
CA CYS A 482 15.77 -6.09 22.84
C CYS A 482 14.80 -5.54 23.91
N SER A 483 14.49 -6.36 24.92
CA SER A 483 13.69 -5.99 26.10
C SER A 483 14.62 -5.69 27.28
#